data_AF-A0AAV2M6X1-F1
#
_entry.id   AF-A0AAV2M6X1-F1
#
_cell.length_a   1.000
_cell.length_b   1.000
_cell.length_c   1.000
_cell.angle_alpha   90.00
_cell.angle_beta   90.00
_cell.angle_gamma   90.00
#
_symmetry.space_group_name_H-M   'P 1'
#
loop_
_entity.id
_entity.type
_entity.pdbx_description
1 polymer ?
#
loop_
_entity_poly.entity_id
_entity_poly.type
_entity_poly.pdbx_seq_one_letter_code
_entity_poly.pdbx_strand_id
1 'polypeptide(L)'
;MNVCKRDGAEEQRFCKSVLTYGLVVWFSSCTKAEKQAIQRVVKTVGKIIGAPPPEISSVYTSRCLWRCHNIIKDHSHPTHRLFHLLPSGRRYRSLLARTSRMANSL
;
A
#
# COMPACT_ATOMS: atom_id res chain seq x y z
N MET A 1 -27.93 2.51 -32.08
CA MET A 1 -26.66 1.76 -31.97
C MET A 1 -26.26 1.74 -30.51
N ASN A 2 -26.31 0.56 -29.89
CA ASN A 2 -26.19 0.37 -28.45
C ASN A 2 -24.73 0.57 -28.00
N VAL A 3 -24.48 1.63 -27.24
CA VAL A 3 -23.24 1.75 -26.47
C VAL A 3 -23.31 0.69 -25.38
N CYS A 4 -22.54 -0.39 -25.55
CA CYS A 4 -22.32 -1.41 -24.55
C CYS A 4 -21.94 -0.72 -23.22
N LYS A 5 -22.82 -0.78 -22.22
CA LYS A 5 -22.50 -0.37 -20.85
C LYS A 5 -21.36 -1.28 -20.39
N ARG A 6 -20.12 -0.82 -20.53
CA ARG A 6 -18.97 -1.48 -19.91
C ARG A 6 -19.21 -1.47 -18.41
N ASP A 7 -19.27 -2.66 -17.82
CA ASP A 7 -19.52 -2.84 -16.40
C ASP A 7 -18.42 -2.15 -15.60
N GLY A 8 -18.70 -0.94 -15.10
CA GLY A 8 -17.75 -0.14 -14.32
C GLY A 8 -17.24 -0.84 -13.06
N ALA A 9 -17.80 -1.99 -12.68
CA ALA A 9 -17.31 -2.86 -11.62
C ALA A 9 -16.03 -3.65 -12.00
N GLU A 10 -15.87 -4.07 -13.26
CA GLU A 10 -14.67 -4.80 -13.71
C GLU A 10 -13.48 -3.87 -13.94
N GLU A 11 -13.70 -2.70 -14.57
CA GLU A 11 -12.66 -1.67 -14.72
C GLU A 11 -12.18 -1.19 -13.33
N GLN A 12 -13.08 -1.09 -12.34
CA GLN A 12 -12.70 -0.83 -10.96
C GLN A 12 -11.85 -1.95 -10.34
N ARG A 13 -12.12 -3.23 -10.63
CA ARG A 13 -11.35 -4.36 -10.07
C ARG A 13 -9.93 -4.40 -10.63
N PHE A 14 -9.75 -4.10 -11.91
CA PHE A 14 -8.43 -4.02 -12.53
C PHE A 14 -7.62 -2.81 -12.04
N CYS A 15 -8.22 -1.62 -12.00
CA CYS A 15 -7.57 -0.46 -11.38
C CYS A 15 -7.23 -0.75 -9.92
N LYS A 16 -8.13 -1.39 -9.17
CA LYS A 16 -7.84 -1.84 -7.79
C LYS A 16 -6.68 -2.83 -7.76
N SER A 17 -6.58 -3.85 -8.62
CA SER A 17 -5.49 -4.84 -8.54
C SER A 17 -4.11 -4.26 -8.90
N VAL A 18 -4.02 -3.49 -9.98
CA VAL A 18 -2.77 -2.87 -10.46
C VAL A 18 -2.29 -1.81 -9.47
N LEU A 19 -3.21 -0.95 -9.02
CA LEU A 19 -2.88 0.02 -7.96
C LEU A 19 -2.48 -0.74 -6.70
N THR A 20 -3.21 -1.76 -6.24
CA THR A 20 -2.88 -2.47 -4.99
C THR A 20 -1.50 -3.12 -4.99
N TYR A 21 -1.03 -3.68 -6.11
CA TYR A 21 0.28 -4.31 -6.18
C TYR A 21 1.42 -3.29 -6.19
N GLY A 22 1.34 -2.28 -7.06
CA GLY A 22 2.38 -1.27 -7.19
C GLY A 22 2.39 -0.27 -6.04
N LEU A 23 1.21 0.15 -5.56
CA LEU A 23 1.04 1.25 -4.60
C LEU A 23 1.86 1.04 -3.35
N VAL A 24 1.98 -0.19 -2.84
CA VAL A 24 2.78 -0.46 -1.63
C VAL A 24 4.27 -0.17 -1.84
N VAL A 25 4.79 -0.31 -3.06
CA VAL A 25 6.21 -0.11 -3.39
C VAL A 25 6.51 1.36 -3.71
N TRP A 26 5.65 2.01 -4.49
CA TRP A 26 5.94 3.37 -4.98
C TRP A 26 5.34 4.47 -4.11
N PHE A 27 4.20 4.24 -3.44
CA PHE A 27 3.52 5.28 -2.64
C PHE A 27 4.30 5.66 -1.38
N SER A 28 5.09 4.73 -0.82
CA SER A 28 5.98 5.03 0.30
C SER A 28 7.01 6.09 -0.06
N SER A 29 7.51 6.04 -1.30
CA SER A 29 8.58 6.91 -1.82
C SER A 29 8.08 8.26 -2.34
N CYS A 30 6.76 8.43 -2.49
CA CYS A 30 6.20 9.69 -2.95
C CYS A 30 6.31 10.81 -1.89
N THR A 31 6.68 11.99 -2.37
CA THR A 31 6.60 13.26 -1.65
C THR A 31 5.14 13.60 -1.27
N LYS A 32 4.96 14.52 -0.32
CA LYS A 32 3.63 15.01 0.06
C LYS A 32 2.89 15.63 -1.13
N ALA A 33 3.60 16.34 -2.01
CA ALA A 33 3.03 16.98 -3.20
C ALA A 33 2.52 15.95 -4.21
N GLU A 34 3.30 14.89 -4.47
CA GLU A 34 2.88 13.80 -5.37
C GLU A 34 1.66 13.06 -4.81
N LYS A 35 1.65 12.73 -3.51
CA LYS A 35 0.49 12.09 -2.85
C LYS A 35 -0.78 12.93 -3.02
N GLN A 36 -0.67 14.25 -2.89
CA GLN A 36 -1.80 15.16 -3.13
C GLN A 36 -2.24 15.18 -4.60
N ALA A 37 -1.30 15.18 -5.55
CA ALA A 37 -1.61 15.14 -6.98
C ALA A 37 -2.40 13.87 -7.34
N ILE A 38 -1.97 12.71 -6.84
CA ILE A 38 -2.66 11.44 -7.08
C ILE A 38 -4.06 11.46 -6.45
N GLN A 39 -4.20 12.01 -5.23
CA GLN A 39 -5.52 12.14 -4.60
C GLN A 39 -6.47 13.04 -5.42
N ARG A 40 -5.96 14.07 -6.11
CA ARG A 40 -6.78 14.89 -7.03
C ARG A 40 -7.26 14.08 -8.22
N VAL A 41 -6.39 13.28 -8.84
CA VAL A 41 -6.77 12.38 -9.94
C VAL A 41 -7.86 11.41 -9.51
N VAL A 42 -7.70 10.76 -8.36
CA VAL A 42 -8.70 9.82 -7.84
C VAL A 42 -10.02 10.51 -7.50
N LYS A 43 -9.99 11.74 -6.98
CA LYS A 43 -11.20 12.56 -6.81
C LYS A 43 -11.89 12.86 -8.13
N THR A 44 -11.14 13.22 -9.18
CA THR A 44 -11.71 13.47 -10.52
C THR A 44 -12.35 12.20 -11.09
N VAL A 45 -11.68 11.06 -10.97
CA VAL A 45 -12.22 9.75 -11.39
C VAL A 45 -13.50 9.42 -10.62
N GLY A 46 -13.53 9.63 -9.30
CA GLY A 46 -14.74 9.43 -8.48
C GLY A 46 -15.92 10.30 -8.94
N LYS A 47 -15.65 11.57 -9.32
CA LYS A 47 -16.67 12.46 -9.89
C LYS A 47 -17.21 11.97 -11.23
N ILE A 48 -16.34 11.47 -12.12
CA ILE A 48 -16.74 10.94 -13.44
C ILE A 48 -17.60 9.69 -13.29
N ILE A 49 -17.21 8.78 -12.40
CA ILE A 49 -17.91 7.52 -12.15
C ILE A 49 -19.20 7.74 -11.33
N GLY A 50 -19.32 8.87 -10.63
CA GLY A 50 -20.46 9.15 -9.75
C GLY A 50 -20.42 8.36 -8.44
N ALA A 51 -19.25 7.90 -8.02
CA ALA A 51 -19.05 7.09 -6.82
C ALA A 51 -18.06 7.76 -5.86
N PRO A 52 -18.19 7.58 -4.54
CA PRO A 52 -17.23 8.12 -3.58
C PRO A 52 -15.84 7.52 -3.85
N PRO A 53 -14.82 8.35 -4.13
CA PRO A 53 -13.49 7.85 -4.41
C PRO A 53 -12.89 7.21 -3.16
N PRO A 54 -12.19 6.07 -3.28
CA PRO A 54 -11.44 5.53 -2.15
C PRO A 54 -10.30 6.48 -1.77
N GLU A 55 -10.08 6.65 -0.47
CA GLU A 55 -8.92 7.39 0.00
C GLU A 55 -7.64 6.56 -0.23
N ILE A 56 -6.74 7.04 -1.07
CA ILE A 56 -5.55 6.25 -1.47
C ILE A 56 -4.68 5.91 -0.25
N SER A 57 -4.56 6.83 0.69
CA SER A 57 -3.83 6.62 1.95
C SER A 57 -4.40 5.48 2.78
N SER A 58 -5.73 5.32 2.83
CA SER A 58 -6.39 4.25 3.57
C SER A 58 -6.23 2.91 2.83
N VAL A 59 -6.30 2.90 1.50
CA VAL A 59 -6.03 1.72 0.66
C VAL A 59 -4.58 1.24 0.85
N TYR A 60 -3.62 2.17 0.80
CA TYR A 60 -2.21 1.89 1.06
C TYR A 60 -2.01 1.28 2.46
N THR A 61 -2.51 1.95 3.50
CA THR A 61 -2.36 1.51 4.89
C THR A 61 -2.98 0.12 5.10
N SER A 62 -4.22 -0.08 4.64
CA SER A 62 -4.92 -1.36 4.72
C SER A 62 -4.12 -2.48 4.05
N ARG A 63 -3.49 -2.17 2.91
CA ARG A 63 -2.70 -3.17 2.18
C ARG A 63 -1.36 -3.48 2.84
N CYS A 64 -0.68 -2.47 3.38
CA CYS A 64 0.51 -2.65 4.20
C CYS A 64 0.22 -3.54 5.40
N LEU A 65 -0.87 -3.28 6.12
CA LEU A 65 -1.31 -4.11 7.25
C LEU A 65 -1.60 -5.54 6.82
N TRP A 66 -2.34 -5.74 5.72
CA TRP A 66 -2.61 -7.08 5.20
C TRP A 66 -1.33 -7.85 4.87
N ARG A 67 -0.33 -7.20 4.24
CA ARG A 67 0.97 -7.81 3.98
C ARG A 67 1.70 -8.16 5.27
N CYS A 68 1.76 -7.24 6.23
CA CYS A 68 2.37 -7.50 7.54
C CYS A 68 1.70 -8.68 8.25
N HIS A 69 0.37 -8.75 8.25
CA HIS A 69 -0.36 -9.87 8.84
C HIS A 69 -0.05 -11.20 8.17
N ASN A 70 0.10 -11.24 6.85
CA ASN A 70 0.47 -12.48 6.16
C ASN A 70 1.90 -12.91 6.51
N ILE A 71 2.84 -11.97 6.63
CA ILE A 71 4.21 -12.28 7.09
C ILE A 71 4.22 -12.82 8.51
N ILE A 72 3.39 -12.23 9.40
CA ILE A 72 3.27 -12.69 10.79
C ILE A 72 2.67 -14.11 10.84
N LYS A 73 1.70 -14.42 9.97
CA LYS A 73 1.08 -15.75 9.91
C LYS A 73 2.00 -16.82 9.29
N ASP A 74 2.82 -16.43 8.32
CA ASP A 74 3.71 -17.34 7.60
C ASP A 74 5.09 -17.43 8.27
N HIS A 75 5.31 -18.51 9.02
CA HIS A 75 6.59 -18.79 9.69
C HIS A 75 7.73 -19.11 8.72
N SER A 76 7.44 -19.51 7.49
CA SER A 76 8.44 -19.79 6.45
C SER A 76 8.94 -18.50 5.77
N HIS A 77 8.26 -17.38 5.99
CA HIS A 77 8.60 -16.11 5.37
C HIS A 77 9.97 -15.60 5.87
N PRO A 78 10.88 -15.17 4.97
CA PRO A 78 12.24 -14.76 5.36
C PRO A 78 12.27 -13.58 6.33
N THR A 79 11.28 -12.68 6.25
CA THR A 79 11.16 -11.52 7.15
C THR A 79 10.28 -11.78 8.38
N HIS A 80 9.71 -12.98 8.55
CA HIS A 80 8.87 -13.31 9.71
C HIS A 80 9.57 -13.00 11.04
N ARG A 81 10.87 -13.32 11.12
CA ARG A 81 11.72 -13.05 12.30
C ARG A 81 11.77 -11.57 12.68
N LEU A 82 11.57 -10.64 11.74
CA LEU A 82 11.58 -9.20 12.01
C LEU A 82 10.33 -8.77 12.80
N PHE A 83 9.20 -9.43 12.56
CA PHE A 83 7.93 -9.14 13.22
C PHE A 83 7.80 -9.81 14.61
N HIS A 84 8.92 -10.19 15.22
CA HIS A 84 8.97 -10.63 16.61
C HIS A 84 9.25 -9.42 17.52
N LEU A 85 8.41 -9.21 18.53
CA LEU A 85 8.66 -8.20 19.57
C LEU A 85 9.89 -8.55 20.41
N LEU A 86 10.69 -7.54 20.76
CA LEU A 86 11.78 -7.69 21.73
C LEU A 86 11.21 -7.91 23.14
N PRO A 87 12.01 -8.41 24.11
CA PRO A 87 11.56 -8.66 25.48
C PRO A 87 10.92 -7.46 26.18
N SER A 88 11.25 -6.23 25.75
CA SER A 88 10.63 -5.00 26.26
C SER A 88 9.19 -4.78 25.78
N GLY A 89 8.69 -5.55 24.80
CA GLY A 89 7.36 -5.45 24.21
C GLY A 89 7.11 -4.19 23.38
N ARG A 90 8.08 -3.27 23.27
CA ARG A 90 7.88 -1.94 22.65
C ARG A 90 8.33 -1.86 21.20
N ARG A 91 9.21 -2.74 20.74
CA ARG A 91 9.86 -2.65 19.43
C ARG A 91 9.97 -4.03 18.79
N TYR A 92 9.80 -4.06 17.47
CA TYR A 92 10.10 -5.21 16.62
C TYR A 92 11.60 -5.30 16.32
N ARG A 93 12.05 -6.43 15.77
CA ARG A 93 13.45 -6.59 15.34
C ARG A 93 13.71 -5.78 14.06
N SER A 94 14.81 -5.05 14.04
CA SER A 94 15.27 -4.32 12.87
C SER A 94 16.12 -5.21 11.95
N LEU A 95 16.24 -4.82 10.69
CA LEU A 95 17.24 -5.37 9.79
C LEU A 95 18.64 -5.02 10.32
N LEU A 96 19.53 -6.00 10.31
CA LEU A 96 20.95 -5.74 10.59
C LEU A 96 21.53 -4.90 9.45
N ALA A 97 21.87 -3.66 9.74
CA ALA A 97 22.56 -2.79 8.82
C ALA A 97 24.02 -3.24 8.69
N ARG A 98 24.41 -3.74 7.51
CA ARG A 98 25.81 -4.12 7.23
C ARG A 98 26.75 -2.93 7.06
N THR A 99 26.20 -1.73 6.83
CA THR A 99 26.97 -0.51 6.60
C THR A 99 26.50 0.61 7.51
N SER A 100 27.42 1.49 7.91
CA SER A 100 27.13 2.67 8.75
C SER A 100 26.09 3.59 8.12
N ARG A 101 26.09 3.71 6.78
CA ARG A 101 25.08 4.48 6.04
C ARG A 101 23.66 3.99 6.32
N MET A 102 23.42 2.68 6.25
CA MET A 102 22.10 2.11 6.52
C MET A 102 21.74 2.22 8.00
N ALA A 103 22.70 2.03 8.90
CA ALA A 103 22.47 2.17 10.34
C ALA A 103 22.04 3.60 10.73
N ASN A 104 22.62 4.62 10.11
CA ASN A 104 22.31 6.03 10.40
C ASN A 104 21.00 6.52 9.74
N SER A 105 20.38 5.69 8.90
CA SER A 105 19.14 6.03 8.18
C SER A 105 17.91 5.29 8.71
N LEU A 106 18.10 4.36 9.65
CA LEU A 106 17.05 3.56 10.32
C LEU A 106 16.76 4.13 11.70
#